data_AF-A0A371BUL9-F1
#
_entry.id   AF-A0A371BUL9-F1
#
_cell.length_a   1.000
_cell.length_b   1.000
_cell.length_c   1.000
_cell.angle_alpha   90.00
_cell.angle_beta   90.00
_cell.angle_gamma   90.00
#
_symmetry.space_group_name_H-M   'P 1'
#
loop_
_entity.id
_entity.type
_entity.pdbx_description
1 polymer ?
#
loop_
_entity_poly.entity_id
_entity_poly.type
_entity_poly.pdbx_seq_one_letter_code
_entity_poly.pdbx_strand_id
1 'polypeptide(L)'
;MLEWLPIGPVGRGDPIWYVNLKNRNCGAVPGFSAPLNTVEEAAQALCSGLAGDDAAWQQGTSALDTMERPVEGVSDCYTVVAYDVLQDIAAVRQQRPDARLQLAARNGTACQPQLSGLEDEDGSSPVGVCPGSAIVLSGNVTGLPTGSVREVSVGTATAKVWQRQSFVDNNHPLEFYFLAPALAQGAPATVSVTVTDADYPVGGTVTFDYAADQTACPQAPSTGP
;
A
#
# COMPACT_ATOMS: atom_id res chain seq x y z
N MET A 1 -11.45 -22.12 9.39
CA MET A 1 -10.75 -21.48 8.26
C MET A 1 -9.70 -20.58 8.89
N LEU A 2 -8.45 -20.68 8.46
CA LEU A 2 -7.38 -19.82 8.98
C LEU A 2 -7.38 -18.50 8.22
N GLU A 3 -7.08 -17.41 8.90
CA GLU A 3 -6.87 -16.13 8.25
C GLU A 3 -5.47 -16.11 7.60
N TRP A 4 -5.40 -15.53 6.41
CA TRP A 4 -4.16 -15.19 5.70
C TRP A 4 -3.89 -13.70 5.90
N LEU A 5 -2.80 -13.22 5.31
CA LEU A 5 -2.41 -11.82 5.42
C LEU A 5 -3.53 -10.89 4.92
N PRO A 6 -3.85 -9.83 5.68
CA PRO A 6 -4.81 -8.81 5.28
C PRO A 6 -4.28 -8.01 4.09
N ILE A 7 -5.04 -7.00 3.66
CA ILE A 7 -4.56 -6.04 2.66
C ILE A 7 -3.36 -5.30 3.26
N GLY A 8 -2.17 -5.77 2.94
CA GLY A 8 -0.95 -4.99 3.14
C GLY A 8 -0.72 -4.08 1.94
N PRO A 9 0.33 -3.28 2.05
CA PRO A 9 0.52 -2.12 1.21
C PRO A 9 0.85 -2.48 -0.24
N VAL A 10 0.58 -1.56 -1.15
CA VAL A 10 1.26 -1.39 -2.45
C VAL A 10 1.50 0.11 -2.70
N GLY A 11 1.85 0.81 -1.62
CA GLY A 11 2.37 2.17 -1.63
C GLY A 11 3.77 2.23 -2.21
N ARG A 12 4.11 3.36 -2.83
CA ARG A 12 5.52 3.64 -3.11
C ARG A 12 6.32 3.62 -1.79
N GLY A 13 7.31 2.73 -1.69
CA GLY A 13 8.20 2.60 -0.53
C GLY A 13 7.83 1.53 0.49
N ASP A 14 6.70 0.85 0.31
CA ASP A 14 6.31 -0.26 1.16
C ASP A 14 7.01 -1.59 0.78
N PRO A 15 7.14 -2.56 1.72
CA PRO A 15 7.90 -3.78 1.47
C PRO A 15 7.23 -4.72 0.45
N ILE A 16 7.85 -4.84 -0.74
CA ILE A 16 7.35 -5.69 -1.83
C ILE A 16 7.25 -7.17 -1.47
N TRP A 17 8.07 -7.66 -0.53
CA TRP A 17 8.02 -9.04 -0.06
C TRP A 17 6.65 -9.37 0.56
N TYR A 18 6.03 -8.42 1.27
CA TYR A 18 4.73 -8.63 1.90
C TYR A 18 3.64 -8.79 0.83
N VAL A 19 3.73 -8.02 -0.26
CA VAL A 19 2.82 -8.11 -1.41
C VAL A 19 2.87 -9.50 -2.02
N ASN A 20 4.09 -9.98 -2.27
CA ASN A 20 4.32 -11.29 -2.86
C ASN A 20 3.84 -12.41 -1.93
N LEU A 21 4.12 -12.31 -0.63
CA LEU A 21 3.67 -13.25 0.38
C LEU A 21 2.14 -13.29 0.50
N LYS A 22 1.48 -12.12 0.59
CA LYS A 22 0.01 -11.99 0.63
C LYS A 22 -0.64 -12.64 -0.58
N ASN A 23 -0.07 -12.43 -1.77
CA ASN A 23 -0.54 -13.01 -3.02
C ASN A 23 -0.11 -14.48 -3.23
N ARG A 24 0.60 -15.07 -2.25
CA ARG A 24 1.16 -16.43 -2.28
C ARG A 24 2.11 -16.68 -3.46
N ASN A 25 2.75 -15.62 -3.94
CA ASN A 25 3.79 -15.71 -4.96
C ASN A 25 5.15 -15.96 -4.29
N CYS A 26 5.31 -17.16 -3.71
CA CYS A 26 6.48 -17.50 -2.88
C CYS A 26 7.81 -17.40 -3.64
N GLY A 27 7.80 -17.65 -4.95
CA GLY A 27 9.00 -17.53 -5.80
C GLY A 27 9.43 -16.09 -6.10
N ALA A 28 8.54 -15.11 -5.85
CA ALA A 28 8.86 -13.69 -5.97
C ALA A 28 9.20 -13.03 -4.62
N VAL A 29 9.05 -13.77 -3.51
CA VAL A 29 9.65 -13.34 -2.22
C VAL A 29 11.16 -13.60 -2.32
N PRO A 30 12.02 -12.64 -1.97
CA PRO A 30 13.47 -12.83 -2.04
C PRO A 30 13.90 -14.13 -1.37
N GLY A 31 14.77 -14.89 -2.03
CA GLY A 31 15.25 -16.17 -1.52
C GLY A 31 16.46 -15.97 -0.59
N PHE A 32 16.47 -16.67 0.54
CA PHE A 32 17.53 -16.54 1.54
C PHE A 32 18.17 -17.88 1.89
N SER A 33 19.45 -17.83 2.25
CA SER A 33 20.20 -18.98 2.74
C SER A 33 20.16 -19.02 4.26
N ALA A 34 20.15 -20.22 4.85
CA ALA A 34 20.21 -20.38 6.30
C ALA A 34 21.50 -19.77 6.90
N PRO A 35 21.47 -19.26 8.15
CA PRO A 35 20.31 -19.15 9.05
C PRO A 35 19.39 -17.98 8.66
N LEU A 36 18.08 -18.16 8.88
CA LEU A 36 17.07 -17.12 8.66
C LEU A 36 16.90 -16.32 9.96
N ASN A 37 17.12 -15.00 9.89
CA ASN A 37 17.21 -14.10 11.04
C ASN A 37 16.13 -13.00 11.02
N THR A 38 15.35 -12.89 9.94
CA THR A 38 14.25 -11.90 9.83
C THR A 38 12.92 -12.55 9.48
N VAL A 39 11.82 -11.86 9.76
CA VAL A 39 10.47 -12.33 9.42
C VAL A 39 10.30 -12.51 7.92
N GLU A 40 10.86 -11.62 7.09
CA GLU A 40 10.85 -11.74 5.63
C GLU A 40 11.51 -13.06 5.17
N GLU A 41 12.68 -13.36 5.74
CA GLU A 41 13.44 -14.58 5.45
C GLU A 41 12.67 -15.84 5.82
N ALA A 42 12.09 -15.87 7.03
CA ALA A 42 11.25 -16.99 7.47
C ALA A 42 9.96 -17.10 6.66
N ALA A 43 9.35 -15.97 6.28
CA ALA A 43 8.11 -15.93 5.53
C ALA A 43 8.24 -16.55 4.14
N GLN A 44 9.39 -16.37 3.46
CA GLN A 44 9.66 -17.02 2.18
C GLN A 44 9.67 -18.55 2.32
N ALA A 45 10.39 -19.07 3.32
CA ALA A 45 10.46 -20.50 3.59
C ALA A 45 9.09 -21.09 3.98
N LEU A 46 8.33 -20.38 4.81
CA LEU A 46 6.97 -20.78 5.21
C LEU A 46 5.97 -20.73 4.05
N CYS A 47 6.06 -19.74 3.16
CA CYS A 47 5.26 -19.65 1.96
C CYS A 47 5.51 -20.89 1.06
N SER A 48 6.77 -21.22 0.81
CA SER A 48 7.16 -22.43 0.07
C SER A 48 6.65 -23.70 0.78
N GLY A 49 6.71 -23.72 2.11
CA GLY A 49 6.16 -24.81 2.91
C GLY A 49 4.65 -24.97 2.84
N LEU A 50 3.90 -23.88 2.67
CA LEU A 50 2.46 -23.92 2.40
C LEU A 50 2.14 -24.41 0.98
N ALA A 51 3.09 -24.28 0.04
CA ALA A 51 3.00 -24.82 -1.31
C ALA A 51 3.43 -26.30 -1.40
N GLY A 52 3.91 -26.90 -0.31
CA GLY A 52 4.23 -28.33 -0.19
C GLY A 52 5.69 -28.68 0.06
N ASP A 53 6.58 -27.69 0.27
CA ASP A 53 7.98 -27.94 0.63
C ASP A 53 8.15 -28.13 2.16
N ASP A 54 8.10 -29.38 2.61
CA ASP A 54 8.21 -29.69 4.05
C ASP A 54 9.56 -29.28 4.66
N ALA A 55 10.65 -29.27 3.89
CA ALA A 55 11.96 -28.86 4.40
C ALA A 55 11.99 -27.34 4.63
N ALA A 56 11.48 -26.57 3.67
CA ALA A 56 11.33 -25.12 3.81
C ALA A 56 10.38 -24.77 4.96
N TRP A 57 9.31 -25.56 5.14
CA TRP A 57 8.41 -25.40 6.28
C TRP A 57 9.14 -25.52 7.62
N GLN A 58 9.86 -26.63 7.84
CA GLN A 58 10.56 -26.87 9.10
C GLN A 58 11.62 -25.80 9.39
N GLN A 59 12.34 -25.37 8.35
CA GLN A 59 13.32 -24.30 8.46
C GLN A 59 12.67 -22.98 8.86
N GLY A 60 11.57 -22.60 8.19
CA GLY A 60 10.85 -21.36 8.46
C GLY A 60 10.21 -21.33 9.85
N THR A 61 9.61 -22.43 10.31
CA THR A 61 9.04 -22.50 11.67
C THR A 61 10.13 -22.45 12.73
N SER A 62 11.22 -23.20 12.54
CA SER A 62 12.34 -23.17 13.49
C SER A 62 12.96 -21.77 13.59
N ALA A 63 13.01 -21.03 12.49
CA ALA A 63 13.49 -19.66 12.50
C ALA A 63 12.54 -18.75 13.28
N LEU A 64 11.24 -18.77 12.96
CA LEU A 64 10.22 -17.97 13.67
C LEU A 64 10.20 -18.24 15.18
N ASP A 65 10.33 -19.49 15.61
CA ASP A 65 10.32 -19.87 17.03
C ASP A 65 11.50 -19.27 17.82
N THR A 66 12.58 -18.93 17.14
CA THR A 66 13.78 -18.33 17.75
C THR A 66 13.84 -16.81 17.64
N MET A 67 12.99 -16.22 16.81
CA MET A 67 12.93 -14.76 16.62
C MET A 67 12.27 -14.10 17.82
N GLU A 68 12.78 -12.92 18.20
CA GLU A 68 12.04 -12.06 19.10
C GLU A 68 10.77 -11.58 18.40
N ARG A 69 9.64 -11.63 19.12
CA ARG A 69 8.35 -11.21 18.56
C ARG A 69 8.43 -9.72 18.18
N PRO A 70 8.22 -9.36 16.90
CA PRO A 70 8.19 -7.96 16.49
C PRO A 70 7.03 -7.24 17.16
N VAL A 71 7.27 -5.99 17.56
CA VAL A 71 6.28 -5.11 18.19
C VAL A 71 6.21 -3.79 17.44
N GLU A 72 5.00 -3.23 17.35
CA GLU A 72 4.79 -1.93 16.73
C GLU A 72 5.61 -0.84 17.44
N GLY A 73 6.20 0.06 16.65
CA GLY A 73 7.11 1.11 17.12
C GLY A 73 8.59 0.73 17.11
N VAL A 74 8.91 -0.57 17.00
CA VAL A 74 10.27 -1.08 16.72
C VAL A 74 10.32 -1.71 15.33
N SER A 75 9.30 -2.47 14.96
CA SER A 75 9.12 -3.04 13.63
C SER A 75 7.98 -2.34 12.90
N ASP A 76 8.00 -2.42 11.56
CA ASP A 76 6.88 -1.99 10.75
C ASP A 76 5.67 -2.94 10.97
N CYS A 77 4.46 -2.40 10.79
CA CYS A 77 3.23 -3.16 11.02
C CYS A 77 3.06 -4.34 10.04
N TYR A 78 3.69 -4.34 8.87
CA TYR A 78 3.65 -5.48 7.95
C TYR A 78 4.42 -6.66 8.53
N THR A 79 5.61 -6.41 9.08
CA THR A 79 6.41 -7.40 9.81
C THR A 79 5.65 -7.96 11.01
N VAL A 80 5.02 -7.09 11.82
CA VAL A 80 4.23 -7.52 12.99
C VAL A 80 3.07 -8.43 12.57
N VAL A 81 2.27 -7.98 11.60
CA VAL A 81 1.11 -8.75 11.11
C VAL A 81 1.54 -10.06 10.44
N ALA A 82 2.62 -10.04 9.64
CA ALA A 82 3.13 -11.24 9.00
C ALA A 82 3.58 -12.27 10.04
N TYR A 83 4.34 -11.83 11.04
CA TYR A 83 4.79 -12.70 12.12
C TYR A 83 3.61 -13.35 12.84
N ASP A 84 2.64 -12.57 13.31
CA ASP A 84 1.49 -13.08 14.06
C ASP A 84 0.69 -14.12 13.24
N VAL A 85 0.38 -13.81 11.97
CA VAL A 85 -0.35 -14.72 11.08
C VAL A 85 0.45 -15.99 10.79
N LEU A 86 1.75 -15.88 10.55
CA LEU A 86 2.60 -17.04 10.28
C LEU A 86 2.77 -17.93 11.51
N GLN A 87 2.87 -17.35 12.71
CA GLN A 87 2.88 -18.10 13.97
C GLN A 87 1.57 -18.86 14.19
N ASP A 88 0.42 -18.22 13.96
CA ASP A 88 -0.90 -18.89 14.09
C ASP A 88 -1.02 -20.08 13.14
N ILE A 89 -0.56 -19.91 11.90
CA ILE A 89 -0.58 -20.97 10.89
C ILE A 89 0.40 -22.09 11.26
N ALA A 90 1.57 -21.73 11.78
CA ALA A 90 2.55 -22.69 12.28
C ALA A 90 1.98 -23.56 13.41
N ALA A 91 1.35 -22.92 14.40
CA ALA A 91 0.72 -23.59 15.53
C ALA A 91 -0.41 -24.53 15.08
N VAL A 92 -1.27 -24.11 14.14
CA VAL A 92 -2.34 -24.98 13.65
C VAL A 92 -1.80 -26.17 12.85
N ARG A 93 -0.77 -25.98 12.01
CA ARG A 93 -0.16 -27.11 11.28
C ARG A 93 0.51 -28.10 12.23
N GLN A 94 1.13 -27.62 13.31
CA GLN A 94 1.71 -28.49 14.33
C GLN A 94 0.63 -29.35 15.03
N GLN A 95 -0.53 -28.77 15.32
CA GLN A 95 -1.66 -29.49 15.93
C GLN A 95 -2.38 -30.42 14.93
N ARG A 96 -2.28 -30.14 13.63
CA ARG A 96 -2.99 -30.85 12.56
C ARG A 96 -2.09 -31.05 11.33
N PRO A 97 -1.06 -31.91 11.41
CA PRO A 97 -0.06 -32.06 10.36
C PRO A 97 -0.65 -32.55 9.03
N ASP A 98 -1.69 -33.38 9.09
CA ASP A 98 -2.33 -33.96 7.90
C ASP A 98 -3.47 -33.10 7.32
N ALA A 99 -3.81 -31.98 7.97
CA ALA A 99 -4.93 -31.15 7.54
C ALA A 99 -4.52 -30.24 6.36
N ARG A 100 -5.34 -30.23 5.31
CA ARG A 100 -5.23 -29.20 4.27
C ARG A 100 -5.67 -27.86 4.86
N LEU A 101 -4.71 -26.95 5.05
CA LEU A 101 -4.97 -25.61 5.55
C LEU A 101 -5.66 -24.79 4.46
N GLN A 102 -6.91 -24.41 4.71
CA GLN A 102 -7.60 -23.41 3.90
C GLN A 102 -7.41 -22.04 4.56
N LEU A 103 -6.65 -21.18 3.89
CA LEU A 103 -6.39 -19.83 4.33
C LEU A 103 -7.27 -18.87 3.53
N ALA A 104 -7.97 -17.96 4.21
CA ALA A 104 -8.81 -16.94 3.61
C ALA A 104 -8.22 -15.56 3.89
N ALA A 105 -8.39 -14.60 2.97
CA ALA A 105 -7.92 -13.24 3.17
C ALA A 105 -8.55 -12.66 4.46
N ARG A 106 -7.70 -12.12 5.33
CA ARG A 106 -8.14 -11.39 6.52
C ARG A 106 -8.76 -10.06 6.13
N ASN A 107 -9.82 -9.67 6.84
CA ASN A 107 -10.45 -8.36 6.65
C ASN A 107 -9.54 -7.23 7.14
N GLY A 108 -9.72 -6.04 6.57
CA GLY A 108 -8.97 -4.85 6.94
C GLY A 108 -7.59 -4.79 6.30
N THR A 109 -6.71 -3.97 6.90
CA THR A 109 -5.39 -3.67 6.37
C THR A 109 -4.28 -4.08 7.35
N ALA A 110 -3.10 -4.40 6.84
CA ALA A 110 -1.94 -4.74 7.67
C ALA A 110 -1.39 -3.52 8.42
N CYS A 111 -1.40 -2.37 7.75
CA CYS A 111 -1.09 -1.07 8.31
C CYS A 111 -2.25 -0.11 8.07
N GLN A 112 -2.40 0.90 8.93
CA GLN A 112 -3.37 1.95 8.68
C GLN A 112 -3.04 2.68 7.37
N PRO A 113 -4.00 2.86 6.44
CA PRO A 113 -3.78 3.64 5.24
C PRO A 113 -3.49 5.11 5.56
N GLN A 114 -2.53 5.68 4.86
CA GLN A 114 -2.02 7.03 5.05
C GLN A 114 -1.70 7.67 3.70
N LEU A 115 -2.19 8.89 3.54
CA LEU A 115 -1.73 9.85 2.54
C LEU A 115 -0.53 10.59 3.12
N SER A 116 0.66 10.33 2.59
CA SER A 116 1.91 10.91 3.10
C SER A 116 2.57 11.90 2.14
N GLY A 117 2.15 11.91 0.87
CA GLY A 117 2.64 12.88 -0.11
C GLY A 117 1.71 13.04 -1.30
N LEU A 118 2.12 13.92 -2.20
CA LEU A 118 1.52 14.12 -3.52
C LEU A 118 2.64 14.19 -4.54
N GLU A 119 2.34 13.75 -5.76
CA GLU A 119 3.28 13.77 -6.87
C GLU A 119 2.63 14.34 -8.13
N ASP A 120 3.43 14.97 -8.98
CA ASP A 120 3.06 15.24 -10.37
C ASP A 120 3.31 14.01 -11.26
N GLU A 121 3.10 14.16 -12.57
CA GLU A 121 3.28 13.06 -13.52
C GLU A 121 4.73 12.60 -13.67
N ASP A 122 5.70 13.44 -13.26
CA ASP A 122 7.13 13.15 -13.25
C ASP A 122 7.58 12.49 -11.93
N GLY A 123 6.65 12.26 -11.00
CA GLY A 123 6.92 11.67 -9.69
C GLY A 123 7.58 12.64 -8.70
N SER A 124 7.51 13.95 -8.97
CA SER A 124 8.06 15.01 -8.11
C SER A 124 6.97 15.67 -7.26
N SER A 125 7.34 16.31 -6.15
CA SER A 125 6.39 17.09 -5.36
C SER A 125 5.78 18.21 -6.23
N PRO A 126 4.44 18.30 -6.33
CA PRO A 126 3.80 19.21 -7.26
C PRO A 126 3.91 20.66 -6.78
N VAL A 127 4.38 21.56 -7.66
CA VAL A 127 4.53 23.00 -7.38
C VAL A 127 3.98 23.80 -8.56
N GLY A 128 3.29 24.91 -8.29
CA GLY A 128 2.73 25.75 -9.36
C GLY A 128 1.63 25.04 -10.13
N VAL A 129 0.80 24.28 -9.44
CA VAL A 129 -0.24 23.42 -10.03
C VAL A 129 -1.32 24.27 -10.71
N CYS A 130 -1.73 23.84 -11.89
CA CYS A 130 -2.84 24.43 -12.62
C CYS A 130 -4.12 23.61 -12.43
N PRO A 131 -5.31 24.24 -12.51
CA PRO A 131 -6.56 23.49 -12.59
C PRO A 131 -6.53 22.49 -13.75
N GLY A 132 -6.95 21.25 -13.49
CA GLY A 132 -6.92 20.15 -14.45
C GLY A 132 -5.61 19.35 -14.49
N SER A 133 -4.55 19.80 -13.82
CA SER A 133 -3.32 19.01 -13.67
C SER A 133 -3.59 17.71 -12.91
N ALA A 134 -3.04 16.60 -13.39
CA ALA A 134 -3.12 15.33 -12.69
C ALA A 134 -2.15 15.34 -11.50
N ILE A 135 -2.67 15.03 -10.31
CA ILE A 135 -1.91 14.94 -9.07
C ILE A 135 -2.09 13.54 -8.51
N VAL A 136 -0.98 12.83 -8.35
CA VAL A 136 -0.91 11.47 -7.82
C VAL A 136 -0.90 11.52 -6.29
N LEU A 137 -1.65 10.62 -5.66
CA LEU A 137 -1.64 10.41 -4.22
C LEU A 137 -0.46 9.50 -3.85
N SER A 138 0.35 9.88 -2.85
CA SER A 138 1.50 9.08 -2.40
C SER A 138 1.35 8.59 -0.96
N GLY A 139 2.07 7.52 -0.64
CA GLY A 139 2.00 6.80 0.63
C GLY A 139 1.41 5.41 0.45
N ASN A 140 1.12 4.73 1.56
CA ASN A 140 0.54 3.38 1.51
C ASN A 140 -0.94 3.37 1.09
N VAL A 141 -1.56 4.54 0.89
CA VAL A 141 -2.90 4.69 0.30
C VAL A 141 -2.98 4.15 -1.12
N THR A 142 -1.89 4.19 -1.91
CA THR A 142 -1.88 3.55 -3.24
C THR A 142 -1.94 2.03 -3.16
N GLY A 143 -1.79 1.50 -1.95
CA GLY A 143 -1.96 0.11 -1.59
C GLY A 143 -3.38 -0.44 -1.71
N LEU A 144 -4.36 0.45 -1.76
CA LEU A 144 -5.75 0.06 -1.60
C LEU A 144 -6.37 -0.48 -2.90
N PRO A 145 -7.40 -1.35 -2.81
CA PRO A 145 -8.04 -1.93 -3.98
C PRO A 145 -8.59 -0.90 -4.97
N THR A 146 -8.74 -1.30 -6.24
CA THR A 146 -9.41 -0.48 -7.24
C THR A 146 -10.80 -0.05 -6.80
N GLY A 147 -11.06 1.26 -6.88
CA GLY A 147 -12.34 1.88 -6.51
C GLY A 147 -12.55 2.11 -5.01
N SER A 148 -11.57 1.75 -4.16
CA SER A 148 -11.71 1.90 -2.71
C SER A 148 -11.43 3.31 -2.21
N VAL A 149 -10.78 4.17 -3.00
CA VAL A 149 -10.62 5.61 -2.75
C VAL A 149 -11.33 6.35 -3.87
N ARG A 150 -12.30 7.19 -3.51
CA ARG A 150 -13.25 7.78 -4.46
C ARG A 150 -13.15 9.29 -4.53
N GLU A 151 -12.92 9.95 -3.40
CA GLU A 151 -12.87 11.42 -3.35
C GLU A 151 -11.81 11.95 -2.38
N VAL A 152 -11.26 13.10 -2.74
CA VAL A 152 -10.38 13.92 -1.88
C VAL A 152 -10.96 15.32 -1.72
N SER A 153 -10.74 15.91 -0.55
CA SER A 153 -10.88 17.35 -0.34
C SER A 153 -9.59 18.04 -0.79
N VAL A 154 -9.70 19.15 -1.51
CA VAL A 154 -8.61 20.01 -1.96
C VAL A 154 -8.93 21.44 -1.54
N GLY A 155 -8.41 21.86 -0.39
CA GLY A 155 -8.88 23.07 0.30
C GLY A 155 -10.36 22.94 0.64
N THR A 156 -11.20 23.79 0.04
CA THR A 156 -12.67 23.75 0.19
C THR A 156 -13.40 23.05 -0.96
N ALA A 157 -12.68 22.64 -2.00
CA ALA A 157 -13.23 21.91 -3.14
C ALA A 157 -13.12 20.40 -2.93
N THR A 158 -13.89 19.63 -3.70
CA THR A 158 -13.79 18.16 -3.75
C THR A 158 -13.38 17.73 -5.15
N ALA A 159 -12.51 16.73 -5.25
CA ALA A 159 -12.10 16.14 -6.52
C ALA A 159 -12.33 14.62 -6.51
N LYS A 160 -12.77 14.09 -7.64
CA LYS A 160 -12.89 12.64 -7.85
C LYS A 160 -11.50 12.04 -8.01
N VAL A 161 -11.32 10.89 -7.40
CA VAL A 161 -10.12 10.08 -7.53
C VAL A 161 -10.31 9.05 -8.63
N TRP A 162 -9.30 8.92 -9.46
CA TRP A 162 -9.18 7.99 -10.56
C TRP A 162 -7.96 7.11 -10.35
N GLN A 163 -7.82 6.07 -11.17
CA GLN A 163 -6.65 5.20 -11.18
C GLN A 163 -6.09 5.06 -12.58
N ARG A 164 -4.77 4.97 -12.66
CA ARG A 164 -4.05 4.69 -13.91
C ARG A 164 -2.79 3.86 -13.62
N GLN A 165 -2.18 3.32 -14.66
CA GLN A 165 -0.84 2.76 -14.51
C GLN A 165 0.17 3.86 -14.20
N SER A 166 1.10 3.58 -13.28
CA SER A 166 2.15 4.54 -12.99
C SER A 166 3.09 4.69 -14.18
N PHE A 167 3.47 5.93 -14.48
CA PHE A 167 4.45 6.23 -15.54
C PHE A 167 5.90 6.14 -15.05
N VAL A 168 6.09 6.10 -13.74
CA VAL A 168 7.40 6.20 -13.08
C VAL A 168 7.72 4.96 -12.22
N ASP A 169 6.71 4.28 -11.68
CA ASP A 169 6.89 3.09 -10.84
C ASP A 169 6.36 1.82 -11.50
N ASN A 170 7.27 1.00 -12.04
CA ASN A 170 6.92 -0.27 -12.67
C ASN A 170 6.62 -1.40 -11.66
N ASN A 171 6.95 -1.21 -10.38
CA ASN A 171 6.71 -2.21 -9.34
C ASN A 171 5.31 -2.08 -8.75
N HIS A 172 4.70 -0.90 -8.85
CA HIS A 172 3.34 -0.62 -8.37
C HIS A 172 2.45 -0.29 -9.57
N PRO A 173 1.66 -1.28 -10.06
CA PRO A 173 1.04 -1.17 -11.38
C PRO A 173 -0.10 -0.16 -11.45
N LEU A 174 -0.56 0.39 -10.32
CA LEU A 174 -1.65 1.37 -10.27
C LEU A 174 -1.34 2.47 -9.27
N GLU A 175 -1.57 3.71 -9.70
CA GLU A 175 -1.53 4.90 -8.86
C GLU A 175 -2.91 5.55 -8.82
N PHE A 176 -3.29 6.05 -7.64
CA PHE A 176 -4.48 6.88 -7.51
C PHE A 176 -4.11 8.33 -7.82
N TYR A 177 -4.94 9.02 -8.57
CA TYR A 177 -4.72 10.43 -8.90
C TYR A 177 -6.03 11.18 -8.94
N PHE A 178 -5.98 12.50 -8.80
CA PHE A 178 -7.11 13.39 -9.04
C PHE A 178 -6.69 14.50 -10.00
N LEU A 179 -7.68 15.17 -10.60
CA LEU A 179 -7.43 16.39 -11.35
C LEU A 179 -7.62 17.58 -10.42
N ALA A 180 -6.60 18.44 -10.32
CA ALA A 180 -6.62 19.62 -9.47
C ALA A 180 -7.85 20.49 -9.80
N PRO A 181 -8.78 20.73 -8.86
CA PRO A 181 -9.97 21.53 -9.14
C PRO A 181 -9.61 23.00 -9.33
N ALA A 182 -10.46 23.76 -10.02
CA ALA A 182 -10.34 25.22 -10.01
C ALA A 182 -10.57 25.75 -8.60
N LEU A 183 -9.73 26.69 -8.15
CA LEU A 183 -9.92 27.33 -6.87
C LEU A 183 -10.98 28.43 -6.95
N ALA A 184 -11.71 28.61 -5.84
CA ALA A 184 -12.58 29.77 -5.68
C ALA A 184 -11.75 31.06 -5.69
N GLN A 185 -12.33 32.14 -6.19
CA GLN A 185 -11.65 33.44 -6.21
C GLN A 185 -11.26 33.86 -4.78
N GLY A 186 -9.98 34.19 -4.58
CA GLY A 186 -9.44 34.57 -3.26
C GLY A 186 -9.09 33.39 -2.35
N ALA A 187 -9.17 32.14 -2.83
CA ALA A 187 -8.66 31.00 -2.09
C ALA A 187 -7.13 31.08 -1.91
N PRO A 188 -6.58 30.46 -0.84
CA PRO A 188 -5.14 30.37 -0.64
C PRO A 188 -4.43 29.66 -1.81
N ALA A 189 -3.22 30.10 -2.15
CA ALA A 189 -2.40 29.44 -3.16
C ALA A 189 -1.92 28.05 -2.72
N THR A 190 -1.58 27.90 -1.43
CA THR A 190 -1.29 26.61 -0.80
C THR A 190 -2.58 25.97 -0.31
N VAL A 191 -2.85 24.75 -0.72
CA VAL A 191 -4.04 24.00 -0.30
C VAL A 191 -3.68 22.71 0.39
N SER A 192 -4.52 22.30 1.34
CA SER A 192 -4.44 20.99 1.98
C SER A 192 -5.28 19.96 1.23
N VAL A 193 -4.80 18.73 1.20
CA VAL A 193 -5.46 17.57 0.60
C VAL A 193 -5.64 16.49 1.65
N THR A 194 -6.84 15.95 1.72
CA THR A 194 -7.21 14.80 2.55
C THR A 194 -8.13 13.87 1.78
N VAL A 195 -8.07 12.57 2.05
CA VAL A 195 -9.04 11.60 1.53
C VAL A 195 -10.35 11.75 2.32
N THR A 196 -11.47 11.88 1.61
CA THR A 196 -12.79 12.10 2.23
C THR A 196 -13.78 10.98 1.99
N ASP A 197 -13.62 10.22 0.91
CA ASP A 197 -14.44 9.04 0.63
C ASP A 197 -13.56 7.84 0.25
N ALA A 198 -13.57 6.83 1.11
CA ALA A 198 -12.88 5.56 0.91
C ALA A 198 -13.54 4.42 1.70
N ASP A 199 -13.33 3.17 1.29
CA ASP A 199 -13.79 1.98 2.01
C ASP A 199 -13.03 1.74 3.31
N TYR A 200 -11.85 2.35 3.43
CA TYR A 200 -10.96 2.24 4.57
C TYR A 200 -10.65 3.65 5.12
N PRO A 201 -10.54 3.83 6.44
CA PRO A 201 -10.14 5.11 7.01
C PRO A 201 -8.71 5.43 6.60
N VAL A 202 -8.54 6.47 5.78
CA VAL A 202 -7.23 6.97 5.37
C VAL A 202 -6.85 8.16 6.23
N GLY A 203 -5.72 8.09 6.92
CA GLY A 203 -5.15 9.19 7.68
C GLY A 203 -4.24 10.09 6.84
N GLY A 204 -3.85 11.23 7.41
CA GLY A 204 -2.86 12.13 6.81
C GLY A 204 -3.48 13.33 6.09
N THR A 205 -2.74 14.43 6.13
CA THR A 205 -3.04 15.67 5.43
C THR A 205 -1.75 16.15 4.78
N VAL A 206 -1.81 16.41 3.49
CA VAL A 206 -0.65 16.86 2.68
C VAL A 206 -1.01 18.17 1.99
N THR A 207 -0.02 18.90 1.50
CA THR A 207 -0.25 20.21 0.89
C THR A 207 0.49 20.33 -0.43
N PHE A 208 -0.03 21.16 -1.34
CA PHE A 208 0.67 21.60 -2.54
C PHE A 208 0.31 23.04 -2.88
N ASP A 209 1.10 23.66 -3.76
CA ASP A 209 0.93 25.05 -4.20
C ASP A 209 0.35 25.12 -5.61
N TYR A 210 -0.74 25.88 -5.79
CA TYR A 210 -1.20 26.29 -7.11
C TYR A 210 -0.28 27.34 -7.72
N ALA A 211 -0.33 27.46 -9.06
CA ALA A 211 0.27 28.56 -9.78
C ALA A 211 -0.24 29.91 -9.22
N ALA A 212 0.69 30.86 -9.03
CA ALA A 212 0.37 32.19 -8.50
C ALA A 212 -0.62 32.96 -9.39
N ASP A 213 -0.59 32.72 -10.70
CA ASP A 213 -1.57 33.23 -11.66
C ASP A 213 -2.22 32.08 -12.43
N GLN A 214 -3.41 31.66 -11.98
CA GLN A 214 -4.16 30.58 -12.64
C GLN A 214 -4.69 30.99 -14.02
N THR A 215 -4.73 32.29 -14.36
CA THR A 215 -5.17 32.73 -15.69
C THR A 215 -4.11 32.52 -16.77
N ALA A 216 -2.85 32.37 -16.35
CA ALA A 216 -1.74 31.98 -17.21
C ALA A 216 -1.65 30.46 -17.43
N CYS A 217 -2.47 29.66 -16.74
CA CYS A 217 -2.51 28.23 -16.93
C CYS A 217 -2.97 27.87 -18.35
N PRO A 218 -2.38 26.83 -18.97
CA PRO A 218 -2.88 26.31 -20.23
C PRO A 218 -4.35 25.94 -20.07
N GLN A 219 -5.22 26.50 -20.89
CA GLN A 219 -6.62 26.08 -20.87
C GLN A 219 -6.69 24.63 -21.33
N ALA A 220 -7.35 23.77 -20.55
CA ALA A 220 -7.66 22.41 -21.00
C ALA A 220 -8.33 22.49 -22.38
N PRO A 221 -8.00 21.60 -23.33
CA PRO A 221 -8.67 21.60 -24.62
C PRO A 221 -10.18 21.50 -24.37
N SER A 222 -10.93 22.48 -24.87
CA SER A 222 -12.39 22.41 -24.79
C SER A 222 -12.84 21.14 -25.50
N THR A 223 -13.40 20.18 -24.78
CA THR A 223 -14.23 19.15 -25.39
C THR A 223 -15.47 19.87 -25.90
N GLY A 224 -15.38 20.33 -27.16
CA GLY A 224 -16.51 20.90 -27.88
C GLY A 224 -17.65 19.88 -28.02
N PRO A 225 -18.89 20.37 -28.19
CA PRO A 225 -20.08 19.54 -28.26
C PRO A 225 -20.08 18.55 -29.44
#